data_AF-A0A146KB39-F1
#
_entry.id   AF-A0A146KB39-F1
#
_cell.length_a   1.000
_cell.length_b   1.000
_cell.length_c   1.000
_cell.angle_alpha   90.00
_cell.angle_beta   90.00
_cell.angle_gamma   90.00
#
_symmetry.space_group_name_H-M   'P 1'
#
loop_
_entity.id
_entity.type
_entity.pdbx_description
1 polymer ?
#
loop_
_entity_poly.entity_id
_entity_poly.type
_entity_poly.pdbx_seq_one_letter_code
_entity_poly.pdbx_strand_id
1 'polypeptide(L)' 'LRGCFMGKADVSLIMETILTTSGFINAKLWASKSELTYQLAARRIPKEVHLDWGLRSLQSVLRQAGIQ' A
#
# COMPACT_ATOMS: atom_id res chain seq x y z
N LEU A 1 16.56 14.44 -24.16
CA LEU A 1 15.76 14.09 -22.96
C LEU A 1 16.70 13.44 -21.95
N ARG A 2 16.84 14.01 -20.75
CA ARG A 2 17.63 13.39 -19.68
C ARG A 2 16.73 12.33 -19.03
N GLY A 3 17.16 11.07 -19.03
CA GLY A 3 16.39 9.98 -18.45
C GLY A 3 16.27 10.11 -16.93
N CYS A 4 15.11 9.78 -16.37
CA CYS A 4 14.89 9.68 -14.93
C CYS A 4 14.55 8.23 -14.59
N PHE A 5 15.29 7.65 -13.64
CA PHE A 5 14.98 6.32 -13.12
C PHE A 5 13.94 6.46 -12.01
N MET A 6 12.80 5.78 -12.17
CA MET A 6 11.78 5.65 -11.15
C MET A 6 11.81 4.22 -10.64
N GLY A 7 12.45 4.03 -9.49
CA GLY A 7 12.56 2.73 -8.84
C GLY A 7 11.27 2.30 -8.13
N LYS A 8 11.36 1.22 -7.36
CA LYS A 8 10.27 0.77 -6.50
C LYS A 8 10.05 1.80 -5.39
N ALA A 9 8.81 2.26 -5.24
CA ALA A 9 8.44 3.20 -4.19
C ALA A 9 8.29 2.50 -2.83
N ASP A 10 8.62 3.22 -1.76
CA ASP A 10 8.46 2.76 -0.38
C ASP A 10 6.99 2.76 0.03
N VAL A 11 6.39 1.57 0.06
CA VAL A 11 4.95 1.39 0.31
C VAL A 11 4.58 1.84 1.72
N SER A 12 5.37 1.49 2.74
CA SER A 12 5.14 1.90 4.14
C SER A 12 4.97 3.41 4.29
N LEU A 13 5.85 4.20 3.66
CA LEU A 13 5.84 5.65 3.77
C LEU A 13 4.59 6.26 3.11
N ILE A 14 4.21 5.72 1.95
CA ILE A 14 3.00 6.14 1.23
C ILE A 14 1.75 5.85 2.07
N MET A 15 1.68 4.65 2.67
CA MET A 15 0.56 4.26 3.52
C MET A 15 0.48 5.11 4.79
N GLU A 16 1.60 5.36 5.46
CA GLU A 16 1.67 6.22 6.64
C GLU A 16 1.17 7.63 6.31
N THR A 17 1.57 8.17 5.16
CA THR A 17 1.11 9.50 4.71
C THR A 17 -0.41 9.50 4.49
N ILE A 18 -0.95 8.51 3.78
CA ILE A 18 -2.39 8.39 3.52
C ILE A 18 -3.17 8.27 4.84
N LEU A 19 -2.75 7.38 5.73
CA LEU A 19 -3.40 7.14 7.01
C LEU A 19 -3.36 8.37 7.93
N THR A 20 -2.22 9.06 7.97
CA THR A 20 -2.07 10.32 8.72
C THR A 20 -3.01 11.39 8.19
N THR A 21 -3.13 11.53 6.86
CA THR A 21 -4.05 12.51 6.26
C THR A 21 -5.53 12.19 6.49
N SER A 22 -5.88 10.91 6.66
CA SER A 22 -7.25 10.50 7.03
C SER A 22 -7.56 10.57 8.53
N GLY A 23 -6.62 11.03 9.38
CA GLY A 23 -6.87 11.24 10.81
C GLY A 23 -6.67 10.02 11.71
N PHE A 24 -5.97 8.98 11.26
CA PHE A 24 -5.65 7.82 12.11
C PHE A 24 -4.52 8.14 13.10
N ILE A 25 -4.75 7.90 14.39
CA ILE A 25 -3.79 8.18 15.49
C ILE A 25 -2.55 7.27 15.41
N ASN A 26 -2.72 6.01 15.01
CA ASN A 26 -1.63 5.01 14.95
C ASN A 26 -1.21 4.66 13.52
N ALA A 27 -1.15 5.67 12.63
CA ALA A 27 -0.90 5.50 11.18
C ALA A 27 0.32 4.62 10.86
N LYS A 28 1.44 4.81 11.59
CA LYS A 28 2.68 4.05 11.39
C LYS A 28 2.55 2.56 11.67
N LEU A 29 1.88 2.20 12.77
CA LEU A 29 1.65 0.80 13.13
C LEU A 29 0.72 0.11 12.12
N TRP A 30 -0.33 0.81 11.70
CA TRP A 30 -1.27 0.31 10.70
C TRP A 30 -0.59 0.11 9.36
N ALA A 31 0.23 1.05 8.90
CA ALA A 31 1.00 0.96 7.67
C ALA A 31 1.91 -0.29 7.64
N SER A 32 2.72 -0.52 8.68
CA SER A 32 3.60 -1.69 8.70
C SER A 32 2.82 -3.02 8.73
N LYS A 33 1.70 -3.08 9.47
CA LYS A 33 0.86 -4.28 9.51
C LYS A 33 0.14 -4.53 8.19
N SER A 34 -0.37 -3.50 7.53
CA SER A 34 -1.01 -3.63 6.22
C SER A 34 -0.01 -4.03 5.15
N GLU A 35 1.22 -3.51 5.21
CA GLU A 35 2.30 -3.92 4.29
C GLU A 35 2.60 -5.42 4.41
N LEU A 36 2.87 -5.88 5.64
CA LEU A 36 3.21 -7.27 5.91
C LEU A 36 2.08 -8.21 5.50
N THR A 37 0.83 -7.84 5.81
CA THR A 37 -0.34 -8.64 5.44
C THR A 37 -0.46 -8.77 3.93
N TYR A 38 -0.25 -7.67 3.20
CA TYR A 38 -0.31 -7.66 1.74
C TYR A 38 0.82 -8.48 1.10
N GLN A 39 2.04 -8.36 1.63
CA GLN A 39 3.18 -9.17 1.18
C GLN A 39 2.96 -10.67 1.45
N LEU A 40 2.37 -11.04 2.60
CA LEU A 40 2.07 -12.43 2.94
C LEU A 40 0.93 -12.99 2.08
N ALA A 41 -0.11 -12.20 1.83
CA ALA A 41 -1.24 -12.60 0.98
C ALA A 41 -0.77 -12.86 -0.45
N ALA A 42 0.07 -11.98 -1.01
CA ALA A 42 0.68 -12.15 -2.32
C ALA A 42 1.58 -13.40 -2.44
N ARG A 43 2.15 -13.88 -1.32
CA ARG A 43 2.95 -15.12 -1.29
C ARG A 43 2.11 -16.39 -1.11
N ARG A 44 0.98 -16.30 -0.39
CA ARG A 44 0.14 -17.47 -0.09
C ARG A 44 -0.85 -17.81 -1.19
N ILE A 45 -1.34 -16.80 -1.90
CA ILE A 45 -2.38 -16.99 -2.92
C ILE A 45 -1.72 -17.42 -4.23
N PRO A 46 -2.23 -18.46 -4.93
CA PRO A 46 -1.71 -18.87 -6.23
C PRO A 46 -1.77 -17.69 -7.22
N LYS A 47 -0.76 -17.60 -8.09
CA LYS A 47 -0.62 -16.50 -9.06
C LYS A 47 -1.67 -16.62 -10.16
N GLU A 48 -2.85 -16.13 -9.90
CA GLU A 48 -3.88 -15.93 -10.90
C GLU A 48 -3.67 -14.59 -11.64
N VAL A 49 -3.87 -14.60 -12.96
CA VAL A 49 -3.62 -13.43 -13.84
C VAL A 49 -4.49 -12.21 -13.49
N HIS A 50 -5.64 -12.43 -12.85
CA HIS A 50 -6.60 -11.38 -12.52
C HIS A 50 -6.33 -10.69 -11.16
N LEU A 51 -5.32 -11.13 -10.40
CA LEU A 51 -5.09 -10.63 -9.05
C LEU A 51 -3.94 -9.61 -9.01
N ASP A 52 -4.29 -8.34 -8.85
CA ASP A 52 -3.34 -7.24 -8.81
C ASP A 52 -2.88 -6.91 -7.39
N TRP A 53 -1.70 -7.42 -7.01
CA TRP A 53 -0.99 -7.04 -5.79
C TRP A 53 -0.16 -5.75 -5.94
N GLY A 54 -0.59 -4.82 -6.80
CA GLY A 54 0.12 -3.56 -7.06
C GLY A 54 -0.02 -2.53 -5.93
N LEU A 55 0.77 -1.46 -6.01
CA LEU A 55 0.63 -0.30 -5.11
C LEU A 55 -0.72 0.42 -5.29
N ARG A 56 -1.25 0.42 -6.52
CA ARG A 56 -2.50 1.12 -6.88
C ARG A 56 -3.73 0.51 -6.21
N SER A 57 -3.85 -0.82 -6.21
CA SER A 57 -4.95 -1.51 -5.52
C SER A 57 -4.89 -1.24 -4.02
N LEU A 58 -3.69 -1.25 -3.43
CA LEU A 58 -3.49 -0.93 -2.02
C LEU A 58 -3.89 0.52 -1.68
N GLN A 59 -3.49 1.50 -2.50
CA GLN A 59 -3.88 2.91 -2.31
C GLN A 59 -5.39 3.11 -2.39
N SER A 60 -6.08 2.39 -3.28
CA SER A 60 -7.55 2.44 -3.40
C SER A 60 -8.22 1.98 -2.10
N VAL A 61 -7.78 0.84 -1.56
CA VAL A 61 -8.32 0.29 -0.30
C VAL A 61 -8.10 1.24 0.87
N LEU A 62 -6.90 1.81 1.00
CA LEU A 62 -6.61 2.77 2.08
C LEU A 62 -7.41 4.06 1.98
N ARG A 63 -7.58 4.58 0.75
CA ARG A 63 -8.42 5.76 0.53
C ARG A 63 -9.88 5.47 0.87
N GLN A 64 -10.39 4.29 0.51
CA GLN A 64 -11.74 3.88 0.88
C GLN A 64 -11.90 3.73 2.40
N ALA A 65 -10.89 3.19 3.08
CA ALA A 65 -10.89 3.05 4.54
C ALA A 65 -10.89 4.40 5.28
N GLY A 66 -10.37 5.47 4.67
CA GLY A 66 -10.33 6.82 5.24
C GLY A 66 -11.58 7.68 5.00
N ILE A 67 -12.55 7.22 4.19
CA ILE A 67 -13.81 7.95 3.90
C ILE A 67 -14.93 7.52 4.89
N GLN A 68 -14.58 7.27 6.16
CA GLN A 68 -15.58 7.03 7.22
C GLN A 68 -15.97 8.31 7.94
#